data_AF-A0A7V9UVI2-F1
#
_entry.id   AF-A0A7V9UVI2-F1
#
_cell.length_a   1.000
_cell.length_b   1.000
_cell.length_c   1.000
_cell.angle_alpha   90.00
_cell.angle_beta   90.00
_cell.angle_gamma   90.00
#
_symmetry.space_group_name_H-M   'P 1'
#
loop_
_entity.id
_entity.type
_entity.pdbx_description
1 polymer ?
#
loop_
_entity_poly.entity_id
_entity_poly.type
_entity_poly.pdbx_seq_one_letter_code
_entity_poly.pdbx_strand_id
1 'polypeptide(L)'
;IAMVADEVVDQTSYGSIWWTLDRYGIEFTPLTINNVRGSALNKYNVLIMPDGSAGRYFSALGSGGVTALKTWIANGGTLITVRGASVFASLKDVGLTSAKLVGSDDDEKGKANEDVEVDKRKEAESQPSPSPTPGTKKQPAVESTPNLELKNDKADWQPPILPPIASPSANAGRVPEGVPGAIMRATVDRTSYLTFGLESDEIPVLLSSGYFFRYSKEGTNALIFDANPKKPLTISGFVWEGNTERLLQGTAYMIDETNGSGHVILFADEPFFRGIFRSVTRPFFNSMLLNGAF
;
A
#
# COMPACT_ATOMS: atom_id res chain seq x y z
N ILE A 1 23.64 -7.52 -4.14
CA ILE A 1 22.17 -7.34 -4.15
C ILE A 1 21.60 -8.03 -5.38
N ALA A 2 20.45 -8.67 -5.25
CA ALA A 2 19.70 -9.22 -6.37
C ALA A 2 18.28 -8.62 -6.43
N MET A 3 17.70 -8.59 -7.62
CA MET A 3 16.31 -8.15 -7.83
C MET A 3 15.58 -9.15 -8.72
N VAL A 4 14.36 -9.51 -8.34
CA VAL A 4 13.55 -10.43 -9.15
C VAL A 4 13.18 -9.77 -10.48
N ALA A 5 13.44 -10.47 -11.57
CA ALA A 5 13.17 -10.08 -12.95
C ALA A 5 12.53 -11.26 -13.68
N ASP A 6 11.20 -11.37 -13.58
CA ASP A 6 10.43 -12.49 -14.14
C ASP A 6 9.02 -12.03 -14.51
N GLU A 7 8.22 -12.87 -15.19
CA GLU A 7 6.88 -12.53 -15.70
C GLU A 7 5.88 -12.12 -14.61
N VAL A 8 6.14 -12.49 -13.36
CA VAL A 8 5.28 -12.15 -12.21
C VAL A 8 5.44 -10.69 -11.75
N VAL A 9 6.53 -10.04 -12.17
CA VAL A 9 6.91 -8.70 -11.73
C VAL A 9 6.26 -7.64 -12.62
N ASP A 10 5.73 -6.59 -11.99
CA ASP A 10 5.28 -5.41 -12.71
C ASP A 10 6.47 -4.66 -13.33
N GLN A 11 6.40 -4.43 -14.64
CA GLN A 11 7.49 -3.83 -15.40
C GLN A 11 7.76 -2.38 -14.99
N THR A 12 6.73 -1.65 -14.53
CA THR A 12 6.88 -0.25 -14.12
C THR A 12 7.56 -0.14 -12.76
N SER A 13 7.23 -1.03 -11.82
CA SER A 13 7.91 -1.17 -10.54
C SER A 13 9.38 -1.54 -10.75
N TYR A 14 9.64 -2.63 -11.49
CA TYR A 14 11.00 -3.06 -11.82
C TYR A 14 11.80 -1.94 -12.48
N GLY A 15 11.24 -1.29 -13.50
CA GLY A 15 11.91 -0.23 -14.25
C GLY A 15 12.23 0.99 -13.37
N SER A 16 11.35 1.35 -12.44
CA SER A 16 11.58 2.49 -11.54
C SER A 16 12.68 2.23 -10.51
N ILE A 17 12.75 1.02 -9.95
CA ILE A 17 13.82 0.61 -9.04
C ILE A 17 15.14 0.52 -9.80
N TRP A 18 15.15 -0.18 -10.94
CA TRP A 18 16.34 -0.30 -11.80
C TRP A 18 16.89 1.07 -12.18
N TRP A 19 16.06 1.95 -12.74
CA TRP A 19 16.48 3.30 -13.13
C TRP A 19 17.06 4.09 -11.95
N THR A 20 16.49 3.91 -10.75
CA THR A 20 17.01 4.56 -9.56
C THR A 20 18.38 4.00 -9.18
N LEU A 21 18.54 2.68 -9.11
CA LEU A 21 19.83 2.05 -8.79
C LEU A 21 20.93 2.46 -9.79
N ASP A 22 20.62 2.45 -11.09
CA ASP A 22 21.53 2.87 -12.16
C ASP A 22 21.99 4.33 -11.98
N ARG A 23 21.05 5.23 -11.64
CA ARG A 23 21.35 6.64 -11.37
C ARG A 23 22.32 6.85 -10.20
N TYR A 24 22.32 5.95 -9.23
CA TYR A 24 23.22 5.97 -8.07
C TYR A 24 24.46 5.09 -8.28
N GLY A 25 24.64 4.47 -9.45
CA GLY A 25 25.77 3.59 -9.76
C GLY A 25 25.76 2.29 -8.96
N ILE A 26 24.59 1.82 -8.54
CA ILE A 26 24.44 0.58 -7.75
C ILE A 26 24.16 -0.58 -8.69
N GLU A 27 25.11 -1.51 -8.77
CA GLU A 27 24.94 -2.75 -9.51
C GLU A 27 24.05 -3.74 -8.74
N PHE A 28 23.21 -4.44 -9.48
CA PHE A 28 22.40 -5.54 -8.97
C PHE A 28 22.34 -6.67 -10.01
N THR A 29 22.07 -7.89 -9.54
CA THR A 29 21.86 -9.03 -10.44
C THR A 29 20.36 -9.31 -10.61
N PRO A 30 19.82 -9.30 -11.84
CA PRO A 30 18.47 -9.77 -12.09
C PRO A 30 18.39 -11.30 -11.88
N LEU A 31 17.39 -11.76 -11.13
CA LEU A 31 17.14 -13.18 -10.89
C LEU A 31 15.74 -13.58 -11.33
N THR A 32 15.62 -14.74 -11.98
CA THR A 32 14.33 -15.38 -12.24
C THR A 32 13.81 -16.08 -10.98
N ILE A 33 12.52 -16.38 -10.91
CA ILE A 33 11.92 -17.16 -9.83
C ILE A 33 12.58 -18.54 -9.72
N ASN A 34 12.99 -19.15 -10.84
CA ASN A 34 13.72 -20.41 -10.82
C ASN A 34 15.09 -20.29 -10.13
N ASN A 35 15.78 -19.15 -10.26
CA ASN A 35 17.00 -18.90 -9.51
C ASN A 35 16.73 -18.76 -8.00
N VAL A 36 15.63 -18.08 -7.64
CA VAL A 36 15.19 -17.90 -6.24
C VAL A 36 14.84 -19.24 -5.58
N ARG A 37 14.20 -20.16 -6.32
CA ARG A 37 13.86 -21.52 -5.85
C ARG A 37 15.09 -22.42 -5.70
N GLY A 38 16.16 -22.12 -6.43
CA GLY A 38 17.41 -22.84 -6.37
C GLY A 38 18.33 -22.31 -5.27
N SER A 39 19.64 -22.52 -5.43
CA SER A 39 20.66 -22.06 -4.48
C SER A 39 21.25 -20.69 -4.84
N ALA A 40 20.72 -19.99 -5.84
CA ALA A 40 21.31 -18.74 -6.33
C ALA A 40 21.30 -17.63 -5.26
N LEU A 41 20.31 -17.64 -4.35
CA LEU A 41 20.21 -16.69 -3.24
C LEU A 41 21.41 -16.72 -2.30
N ASN A 42 22.12 -17.85 -2.18
CA ASN A 42 23.28 -17.98 -1.30
C ASN A 42 24.45 -17.06 -1.70
N LYS A 43 24.42 -16.48 -2.91
CA LYS A 43 25.42 -15.51 -3.38
C LYS A 43 25.08 -14.06 -3.03
N TYR A 44 23.90 -13.82 -2.45
CA TYR A 44 23.37 -12.50 -2.19
C TYR A 44 22.87 -12.38 -0.75
N ASN A 45 23.02 -11.17 -0.21
CA ASN A 45 22.54 -10.79 1.12
C ASN A 45 21.17 -10.09 1.05
N VAL A 46 20.87 -9.40 -0.04
CA VAL A 46 19.63 -8.64 -0.25
C VAL A 46 18.94 -9.14 -1.51
N LEU A 47 17.64 -9.42 -1.40
CA LEU A 47 16.74 -9.72 -2.50
C LEU A 47 15.62 -8.68 -2.53
N ILE A 48 15.47 -8.00 -3.66
CA ILE A 48 14.36 -7.07 -3.90
C ILE A 48 13.30 -7.79 -4.74
N MET A 49 12.08 -7.81 -4.24
CA MET A 49 10.86 -8.26 -4.95
C MET A 49 10.00 -7.02 -5.26
N PRO A 50 10.01 -6.52 -6.50
CA PRO A 50 9.18 -5.38 -6.91
C PRO A 50 7.68 -5.73 -6.88
N ASP A 51 6.82 -4.76 -7.19
CA ASP A 51 5.38 -4.99 -7.30
C ASP A 51 5.05 -6.10 -8.31
N GLY A 52 3.90 -6.72 -8.12
CA GLY A 52 3.41 -7.85 -8.89
C GLY A 52 2.26 -8.53 -8.15
N SER A 53 1.49 -9.35 -8.85
CA SER A 53 0.36 -10.04 -8.21
C SER A 53 0.84 -11.02 -7.13
N ALA A 54 0.35 -10.86 -5.90
CA ALA A 54 0.68 -11.75 -4.78
C ALA A 54 0.39 -13.23 -5.09
N GLY A 55 -0.74 -13.49 -5.75
CA GLY A 55 -1.12 -14.84 -6.19
C GLY A 55 -0.17 -15.40 -7.23
N ARG A 56 0.29 -14.59 -8.19
CA ARG A 56 1.28 -15.02 -9.19
C ARG A 56 2.65 -15.30 -8.57
N TYR A 57 3.10 -14.47 -7.63
CA TYR A 57 4.31 -14.74 -6.85
C TYR A 57 4.20 -16.08 -6.11
N PHE A 58 3.09 -16.30 -5.41
CA PHE A 58 2.85 -17.56 -4.71
C PHE A 58 2.84 -18.78 -5.65
N SER A 59 2.11 -18.69 -6.78
CA SER A 59 2.06 -19.77 -7.76
C SER A 59 3.42 -20.07 -8.39
N ALA A 60 4.23 -19.05 -8.69
CA ALA A 60 5.52 -19.23 -9.34
C ALA A 60 6.59 -19.79 -8.39
N LEU A 61 6.62 -19.33 -7.13
CA LEU A 61 7.55 -19.84 -6.12
C LEU A 61 7.15 -21.25 -5.65
N GLY A 62 5.84 -21.46 -5.45
CA GLY A 62 5.30 -22.65 -4.79
C GLY A 62 5.79 -22.80 -3.36
N SER A 63 5.39 -23.88 -2.70
CA SER A 63 5.80 -24.19 -1.32
C SER A 63 7.32 -24.31 -1.18
N GLY A 64 7.99 -24.98 -2.13
CA GLY A 64 9.44 -25.14 -2.13
C GLY A 64 10.19 -23.81 -2.24
N GLY A 65 9.72 -22.87 -3.07
CA GLY A 65 10.32 -21.54 -3.18
C GLY A 65 10.10 -20.69 -1.93
N VAL A 66 8.90 -20.76 -1.33
CA VAL A 66 8.61 -20.11 -0.05
C VAL A 66 9.51 -20.66 1.07
N THR A 67 9.70 -21.98 1.14
CA THR A 67 10.63 -22.60 2.10
C THR A 67 12.07 -22.14 1.85
N ALA A 68 12.52 -22.11 0.60
CA ALA A 68 13.86 -21.63 0.26
C ALA A 68 14.07 -20.16 0.68
N LEU A 69 13.09 -19.29 0.44
CA LEU A 69 13.12 -17.91 0.90
C LEU A 69 13.20 -17.82 2.42
N LYS A 70 12.33 -18.54 3.15
CA LYS A 70 12.35 -18.57 4.61
C LYS A 70 13.70 -19.02 5.16
N THR A 71 14.26 -20.09 4.62
CA THR A 71 15.58 -20.59 5.04
C THR A 71 16.68 -19.57 4.75
N TRP A 72 16.66 -18.94 3.59
CA TRP A 72 17.65 -17.92 3.23
C TRP A 72 17.56 -16.68 4.16
N ILE A 73 16.35 -16.20 4.44
CA ILE A 73 16.12 -15.09 5.39
C ILE A 73 16.60 -15.49 6.79
N ALA A 74 16.20 -16.67 7.28
CA ALA A 74 16.63 -17.16 8.60
C ALA A 74 18.16 -17.20 8.76
N ASN A 75 18.88 -17.43 7.66
CA ASN A 75 20.34 -17.44 7.58
C ASN A 75 20.98 -16.06 7.34
N GLY A 76 20.26 -14.96 7.53
CA GLY A 76 20.77 -13.59 7.41
C GLY A 76 20.44 -12.87 6.10
N GLY A 77 19.62 -13.48 5.24
CA GLY A 77 19.10 -12.82 4.04
C GLY A 77 18.14 -11.69 4.39
N THR A 78 18.15 -10.61 3.61
CA THR A 78 17.21 -9.49 3.73
C THR A 78 16.32 -9.43 2.51
N LEU A 79 15.03 -9.67 2.74
CA LEU A 79 14.01 -9.58 1.71
C LEU A 79 13.34 -8.21 1.75
N ILE A 80 13.42 -7.46 0.65
CA ILE A 80 12.69 -6.20 0.45
C ILE A 80 11.54 -6.45 -0.51
N THR A 81 10.32 -6.16 -0.10
CA THR A 81 9.10 -6.34 -0.92
C THR A 81 8.40 -5.02 -1.15
N VAL A 82 7.78 -4.87 -2.32
CA VAL A 82 7.02 -3.68 -2.69
C VAL A 82 5.59 -4.07 -3.09
N ARG A 83 4.59 -3.36 -2.56
CA ARG A 83 3.17 -3.47 -2.94
C ARG A 83 2.67 -4.92 -2.93
N GLY A 84 2.30 -5.48 -4.08
CA GLY A 84 1.76 -6.83 -4.16
C GLY A 84 2.75 -7.92 -3.75
N ALA A 85 4.06 -7.68 -3.81
CA ALA A 85 5.05 -8.56 -3.18
C ALA A 85 5.00 -8.51 -1.64
N SER A 86 4.68 -7.34 -1.06
CA SER A 86 4.45 -7.22 0.38
C SER A 86 3.15 -7.91 0.80
N VAL A 87 2.12 -7.86 -0.06
CA VAL A 87 0.90 -8.66 0.14
C VAL A 87 1.26 -10.15 0.12
N PHE A 88 2.05 -10.61 -0.85
CA PHE A 88 2.56 -11.99 -0.89
C PHE A 88 3.25 -12.39 0.42
N ALA A 89 4.16 -11.56 0.95
CA ALA A 89 4.85 -11.83 2.20
C ALA A 89 3.89 -11.99 3.40
N SER A 90 2.77 -11.27 3.41
CA SER A 90 1.75 -11.29 4.47
C SER A 90 0.73 -12.43 4.36
N LEU A 91 0.68 -13.16 3.25
CA LEU A 91 -0.26 -14.27 3.07
C LEU A 91 -0.04 -15.34 4.14
N LYS A 92 -1.11 -15.94 4.67
CA LYS A 92 -1.04 -16.99 5.70
C LYS A 92 -0.12 -18.15 5.33
N ASP A 93 -0.24 -18.65 4.10
CA ASP A 93 0.57 -19.77 3.60
C ASP A 93 2.04 -19.39 3.36
N VAL A 94 2.31 -18.08 3.23
CA VAL A 94 3.65 -17.54 3.08
C VAL A 94 4.25 -17.23 4.44
N GLY A 95 3.58 -16.45 5.29
CA GLY A 95 3.96 -16.20 6.67
C GLY A 95 5.39 -15.70 6.82
N LEU A 96 5.78 -14.74 5.98
CA LEU A 96 7.08 -14.05 6.09
C LEU A 96 6.99 -12.84 7.00
N THR A 97 5.77 -12.35 7.29
CA THR A 97 5.53 -11.26 8.23
C THR A 97 4.26 -11.48 9.06
N SER A 98 4.22 -10.89 10.27
CA SER A 98 3.05 -10.77 11.13
C SER A 98 2.08 -9.67 10.67
N ALA A 99 2.56 -8.71 9.87
CA ALA A 99 1.74 -7.60 9.35
C ALA A 99 0.54 -8.12 8.53
N LYS A 100 -0.61 -7.48 8.70
CA LYS A 100 -1.87 -7.89 8.06
C LYS A 100 -2.38 -6.83 7.10
N LEU A 101 -2.82 -7.26 5.93
CA LEU A 101 -3.48 -6.39 4.97
C LEU A 101 -4.85 -5.96 5.50
N VAL A 102 -5.12 -4.66 5.49
CA VAL A 102 -6.42 -4.10 5.89
C VAL A 102 -7.53 -4.65 4.99
N GLY A 103 -8.65 -5.05 5.62
CA GLY A 103 -9.80 -5.61 4.90
C GLY A 103 -9.65 -7.07 4.49
N SER A 104 -8.50 -7.70 4.74
CA SER A 104 -8.36 -9.17 4.61
C SER A 104 -9.16 -9.92 5.66
N ASP A 105 -9.36 -11.23 5.46
CA ASP A 105 -10.06 -12.09 6.44
C ASP A 105 -9.33 -12.22 7.79
N ASP A 106 -8.09 -11.77 7.84
CA ASP A 106 -7.24 -11.78 9.03
C ASP A 106 -7.25 -10.44 9.78
N ASP A 107 -7.86 -9.41 9.21
CA ASP A 107 -7.95 -8.09 9.85
C ASP A 107 -9.10 -8.04 10.85
N GLU A 108 -8.82 -8.38 12.11
CA GLU A 108 -9.78 -8.33 13.22
C GLU A 108 -10.40 -6.93 13.41
N LYS A 109 -9.61 -5.86 13.21
CA LYS A 109 -10.11 -4.48 13.29
C LYS A 109 -11.07 -4.15 12.14
N GLY A 110 -10.82 -4.70 10.95
CA GLY A 110 -11.73 -4.58 9.81
C GLY A 110 -13.09 -5.18 10.10
N LYS A 111 -13.13 -6.34 10.78
CA LYS A 111 -14.38 -7.03 11.16
C LYS A 111 -15.21 -6.25 12.18
N ALA A 112 -14.58 -5.75 13.25
CA ALA A 112 -15.27 -4.98 14.29
C ALA A 112 -15.90 -3.68 13.75
N ASN A 113 -15.23 -3.02 12.80
CA ASN A 113 -15.79 -1.81 12.18
C ASN A 113 -16.92 -2.12 11.18
N GLU A 114 -16.87 -3.27 10.51
CA GLU A 114 -17.95 -3.74 9.62
C GLU A 114 -19.23 -4.04 10.41
N ASP A 115 -19.12 -4.75 11.54
CA ASP A 115 -20.27 -5.08 12.39
C ASP A 115 -20.97 -3.81 12.88
N VAL A 116 -20.20 -2.81 13.30
CA VAL A 116 -20.73 -1.49 13.74
C VAL A 116 -21.36 -0.71 12.58
N GLU A 117 -20.80 -0.78 11.38
CA GLU A 117 -21.32 -0.04 10.22
C GLU A 117 -22.56 -0.72 9.60
N VAL A 118 -22.63 -2.06 9.65
CA VAL A 118 -23.84 -2.83 9.33
C VAL A 118 -24.95 -2.53 10.34
N ASP A 119 -24.63 -2.43 11.64
CA ASP A 119 -25.62 -2.05 12.65
C ASP A 119 -26.13 -0.62 12.43
N LYS A 120 -25.24 0.33 12.13
CA LYS A 120 -25.63 1.71 11.79
C LYS A 120 -26.46 1.81 10.51
N ARG A 121 -26.18 0.98 9.49
CA ARG A 121 -27.04 0.91 8.28
C ARG A 121 -28.41 0.33 8.59
N LYS A 122 -28.49 -0.71 9.45
CA LYS A 122 -29.78 -1.26 9.92
C LYS A 122 -30.55 -0.28 10.80
N GLU A 123 -29.87 0.52 11.63
CA GLU A 123 -30.47 1.60 12.42
C GLU A 123 -30.95 2.75 11.52
N ALA A 124 -30.22 3.07 10.45
CA ALA A 124 -30.63 4.07 9.46
C ALA A 124 -31.81 3.60 8.59
N GLU A 125 -31.90 2.30 8.28
CA GLU A 125 -33.04 1.67 7.56
C GLU A 125 -34.29 1.46 8.44
N SER A 126 -34.16 1.50 9.77
CA SER A 126 -35.28 1.34 10.72
C SER A 126 -35.87 2.67 11.22
N GLN A 127 -35.34 3.81 10.77
CA GLN A 127 -36.07 5.07 10.89
C GLN A 127 -37.20 5.11 9.85
N PRO A 128 -38.45 5.43 10.24
CA PRO A 128 -39.58 5.35 9.33
C PRO A 128 -39.46 6.41 8.22
N SER A 129 -39.21 5.93 7.00
CA SER A 129 -39.58 6.68 5.80
C SER A 129 -41.10 6.84 5.78
N PRO A 130 -41.64 8.04 5.45
CA PRO A 130 -43.08 8.22 5.34
C PRO A 130 -43.65 7.34 4.23
N SER A 131 -44.61 6.48 4.57
CA SER A 131 -45.31 5.60 3.64
C SER A 131 -46.01 6.38 2.51
N PRO A 132 -46.01 5.85 1.26
CA PRO A 132 -46.68 6.50 0.14
C PRO A 132 -48.19 6.19 0.14
N THR A 133 -49.01 7.22 -0.08
CA THR A 133 -50.42 7.06 -0.45
C THR A 133 -50.52 6.58 -1.91
N PRO A 134 -51.50 5.72 -2.28
CA PRO A 134 -51.53 5.08 -3.59
C PRO A 134 -52.16 5.98 -4.66
N GLY A 135 -51.47 6.12 -5.79
CA GLY A 135 -52.09 6.58 -7.05
C GLY A 135 -51.24 7.59 -7.82
N THR A 136 -50.45 7.10 -8.77
CA THR A 136 -50.59 7.28 -10.23
C THR A 136 -49.23 6.96 -10.85
N LYS A 137 -49.17 6.00 -11.78
CA LYS A 137 -47.92 5.67 -12.51
C LYS A 137 -47.41 6.91 -13.25
N LYS A 138 -46.34 7.53 -12.76
CA LYS A 138 -45.42 8.34 -13.57
C LYS A 138 -44.07 7.62 -13.62
N GLN A 139 -43.57 7.44 -14.83
CA GLN A 139 -42.21 6.95 -15.12
C GLN A 139 -41.19 7.71 -14.26
N PRO A 140 -40.08 7.07 -13.83
CA PRO A 140 -39.02 7.78 -13.15
C PRO A 140 -38.50 8.88 -14.07
N ALA A 141 -38.57 10.12 -13.58
CA ALA A 141 -37.93 11.25 -14.22
C ALA A 141 -36.43 10.98 -14.23
N VAL A 142 -35.84 11.04 -15.42
CA VAL A 142 -34.40 11.22 -15.60
C VAL A 142 -34.06 12.49 -14.81
N GLU A 143 -33.35 12.35 -13.69
CA GLU A 143 -32.76 13.50 -13.01
C GLU A 143 -31.86 14.20 -14.03
N SER A 144 -32.31 15.38 -14.43
CA SER A 144 -31.63 16.23 -15.38
C SER A 144 -30.23 16.53 -14.86
N THR A 145 -29.23 16.12 -15.64
CA THR A 145 -27.89 16.69 -15.60
C THR A 145 -28.04 18.21 -15.52
N PRO A 146 -27.38 18.92 -14.59
CA PRO A 146 -27.47 20.38 -14.56
C PRO A 146 -26.96 20.88 -15.91
N ASN A 147 -27.80 21.65 -16.61
CA ASN A 147 -27.48 22.20 -17.91
C ASN A 147 -26.36 23.23 -17.74
N LEU A 148 -25.10 22.78 -17.84
CA LEU A 148 -23.91 23.62 -17.88
C LEU A 148 -23.88 24.30 -19.25
N GLU A 149 -24.70 25.33 -19.44
CA GLU A 149 -24.52 26.26 -20.55
C GLU A 149 -23.23 27.06 -20.30
N LEU A 150 -22.12 26.57 -20.85
CA LEU A 150 -20.86 27.33 -20.95
C LEU A 150 -21.07 28.45 -21.98
N LYS A 151 -21.29 29.68 -21.49
CA LYS A 151 -21.66 30.84 -22.32
C LYS A 151 -20.49 31.55 -23.02
N ASN A 152 -19.22 31.18 -22.78
CA ASN A 152 -18.10 31.42 -23.69
C ASN A 152 -16.78 30.75 -23.24
N ASP A 153 -15.91 30.50 -24.22
CA ASP A 153 -14.61 29.82 -24.10
C ASP A 153 -13.52 30.62 -23.37
N LYS A 154 -13.73 31.90 -23.02
CA LYS A 154 -12.73 32.75 -22.33
C LYS A 154 -12.54 32.36 -20.87
N ALA A 155 -13.41 31.52 -20.33
CA ALA A 155 -13.32 31.00 -18.96
C ALA A 155 -13.13 29.48 -18.90
N ASP A 156 -12.98 28.78 -20.04
CA ASP A 156 -12.81 27.32 -20.08
C ASP A 156 -11.55 26.83 -19.36
N TRP A 157 -10.56 27.72 -19.18
CA TRP A 157 -9.34 27.46 -18.41
C TRP A 157 -9.53 27.50 -16.88
N GLN A 158 -10.67 27.99 -16.40
CA GLN A 158 -10.97 28.15 -14.99
C GLN A 158 -11.86 26.98 -14.63
N PRO A 159 -11.35 25.98 -13.91
CA PRO A 159 -12.16 24.84 -13.54
C PRO A 159 -13.36 25.37 -12.74
N PRO A 160 -14.60 24.94 -13.08
CA PRO A 160 -15.74 25.26 -12.24
C PRO A 160 -15.43 24.79 -10.81
N ILE A 161 -15.81 25.59 -9.82
CA ILE A 161 -15.76 25.15 -8.42
C ILE A 161 -16.85 24.08 -8.28
N LEU A 162 -16.47 22.83 -8.54
CA LEU A 162 -17.32 21.70 -8.29
C LEU A 162 -17.41 21.53 -6.76
N PRO A 163 -18.61 21.41 -6.17
CA PRO A 163 -18.70 20.91 -4.81
C PRO A 163 -17.97 19.55 -4.75
N PRO A 164 -17.39 19.16 -3.60
CA PRO A 164 -16.77 17.84 -3.48
C PRO A 164 -17.76 16.79 -3.97
N ILE A 165 -17.47 16.19 -5.13
CA ILE A 165 -18.31 15.12 -5.65
C ILE A 165 -17.87 13.89 -4.88
N ALA A 166 -18.59 13.59 -3.79
CA ALA A 166 -18.54 12.28 -3.18
C ALA A 166 -18.96 11.29 -4.26
N SER A 167 -18.02 10.45 -4.72
CA SER A 167 -18.37 9.47 -5.74
C SER A 167 -19.44 8.53 -5.17
N PRO A 168 -20.57 8.33 -5.85
CA PRO A 168 -21.56 7.32 -5.46
C PRO A 168 -20.97 5.89 -5.43
N SER A 169 -19.81 5.68 -6.08
CA SER A 169 -19.08 4.41 -6.08
C SER A 169 -18.08 4.26 -4.92
N ALA A 170 -17.94 5.26 -4.03
CA ALA A 170 -17.04 5.16 -2.88
C ALA A 170 -17.55 4.06 -1.95
N ASN A 171 -16.89 2.90 -1.97
CA ASN A 171 -17.23 1.82 -1.06
C ASN A 171 -16.72 2.17 0.35
N ALA A 172 -17.63 2.54 1.25
CA ALA A 172 -17.29 2.78 2.65
C ALA A 172 -16.99 1.50 3.46
N GLY A 173 -16.95 0.31 2.83
CA GLY A 173 -16.66 -0.96 3.51
C GLY A 173 -15.27 -1.06 4.14
N ARG A 174 -14.85 -2.28 4.51
CA ARG A 174 -13.56 -2.50 5.20
C ARG A 174 -12.34 -2.62 4.29
N VAL A 175 -12.54 -2.73 2.98
CA VAL A 175 -11.46 -2.91 2.00
C VAL A 175 -11.01 -1.54 1.50
N PRO A 176 -9.71 -1.22 1.57
CA PRO A 176 -9.23 0.03 1.02
C PRO A 176 -9.41 0.10 -0.49
N GLU A 177 -9.97 1.19 -0.96
CA GLU A 177 -10.09 1.46 -2.40
C GLU A 177 -8.80 2.08 -2.92
N GLY A 178 -8.38 1.66 -4.11
CA GLY A 178 -7.16 2.16 -4.74
C GLY A 178 -7.25 3.68 -4.96
N VAL A 179 -6.24 4.41 -4.49
CA VAL A 179 -6.13 5.86 -4.67
C VAL A 179 -4.97 6.17 -5.59
N PRO A 180 -5.20 6.47 -6.88
CA PRO A 180 -4.11 6.77 -7.80
C PRO A 180 -3.55 8.17 -7.52
N GLY A 181 -2.41 8.25 -6.84
CA GLY A 181 -1.62 9.48 -6.72
C GLY A 181 -2.02 10.38 -5.55
N ALA A 182 -2.52 9.82 -4.45
CA ALA A 182 -2.77 10.57 -3.23
C ALA A 182 -1.46 10.81 -2.47
N ILE A 183 -1.21 12.04 -2.03
CA ILE A 183 -0.04 12.40 -1.24
C ILE A 183 -0.47 12.43 0.22
N MET A 184 0.10 11.51 0.99
CA MET A 184 -0.25 11.29 2.39
C MET A 184 0.91 11.66 3.31
N ARG A 185 0.57 12.09 4.52
CA ARG A 185 1.51 12.38 5.59
C ARG A 185 1.83 11.09 6.34
N ALA A 186 3.08 10.64 6.25
CA ALA A 186 3.58 9.56 7.08
C ALA A 186 4.42 10.13 8.22
N THR A 187 4.16 9.65 9.44
CA THR A 187 4.98 9.90 10.63
C THR A 187 6.20 8.99 10.60
N VAL A 188 7.35 9.57 10.94
CA VAL A 188 8.66 8.91 10.86
C VAL A 188 9.06 8.41 12.25
N ASP A 189 9.29 7.11 12.39
CA ASP A 189 9.97 6.59 13.58
C ASP A 189 11.48 6.80 13.44
N ARG A 190 11.99 7.84 14.10
CA ARG A 190 13.41 8.24 14.05
C ARG A 190 14.35 7.34 14.86
N THR A 191 13.81 6.34 15.56
CA THR A 191 14.62 5.35 16.28
C THR A 191 15.02 4.17 15.40
N SER A 192 14.35 3.99 14.26
CA SER A 192 14.65 2.93 13.30
C SER A 192 15.88 3.27 12.44
N TYR A 193 16.74 2.28 12.19
CA TYR A 193 17.84 2.41 11.22
C TYR A 193 17.32 2.71 9.80
N LEU A 194 16.09 2.30 9.48
CA LEU A 194 15.46 2.56 8.18
C LEU A 194 15.26 4.05 7.94
N THR A 195 15.06 4.85 8.97
CA THR A 195 14.83 6.30 8.85
C THR A 195 16.08 7.11 9.16
N PHE A 196 17.24 6.46 9.34
CA PHE A 196 18.49 7.12 9.66
C PHE A 196 18.83 8.22 8.63
N GLY A 197 19.12 9.42 9.15
CA GLY A 197 19.42 10.61 8.36
C GLY A 197 18.18 11.36 7.84
N LEU A 198 16.97 10.97 8.24
CA LEU A 198 15.80 11.85 8.14
C LEU A 198 15.76 12.82 9.32
N GLU A 199 15.54 14.10 9.02
CA GLU A 199 15.52 15.17 10.02
C GLU A 199 14.11 15.59 10.44
N SER A 200 13.10 15.23 9.63
CA SER A 200 11.69 15.57 9.86
C SER A 200 10.94 14.40 10.50
N ASP A 201 10.05 14.73 11.45
CA ASP A 201 9.18 13.74 12.11
C ASP A 201 7.99 13.31 11.23
N GLU A 202 7.75 14.02 10.12
CA GLU A 202 6.72 13.72 9.13
C GLU A 202 7.30 13.87 7.71
N ILE A 203 6.95 12.97 6.79
CA ILE A 203 7.32 13.08 5.36
C ILE A 203 6.10 12.83 4.46
N PRO A 204 6.06 13.44 3.25
CA PRO A 204 5.03 13.13 2.27
C PRO A 204 5.35 11.82 1.54
N VAL A 205 4.42 10.87 1.54
CA VAL A 205 4.50 9.63 0.77
C VAL A 205 3.39 9.59 -0.28
N LEU A 206 3.65 8.90 -1.39
CA LEU A 206 2.66 8.72 -2.45
C LEU A 206 1.96 7.38 -2.24
N LEU A 207 0.63 7.40 -2.28
CA LEU A 207 -0.17 6.19 -2.42
C LEU A 207 -0.71 6.11 -3.84
N SER A 208 -0.59 4.94 -4.44
CA SER A 208 -1.11 4.59 -5.76
C SER A 208 -2.02 3.36 -5.72
N SER A 209 -2.09 2.69 -4.57
CA SER A 209 -2.78 1.42 -4.37
C SER A 209 -3.68 1.43 -3.13
N GLY A 210 -4.44 0.35 -2.94
CA GLY A 210 -5.22 0.08 -1.72
C GLY A 210 -4.49 -0.86 -0.74
N TYR A 211 -3.17 -1.04 -0.88
CA TYR A 211 -2.42 -1.97 -0.03
C TYR A 211 -2.01 -1.29 1.28
N PHE A 212 -2.90 -1.33 2.27
CA PHE A 212 -2.62 -0.79 3.60
C PHE A 212 -2.30 -1.94 4.56
N PHE A 213 -1.20 -1.82 5.29
CA PHE A 213 -0.76 -2.86 6.23
C PHE A 213 -0.97 -2.39 7.67
N ARG A 214 -1.69 -3.17 8.48
CA ARG A 214 -1.74 -2.94 9.93
C ARG A 214 -0.33 -2.97 10.49
N TYR A 215 -0.13 -2.23 11.58
CA TYR A 215 1.13 -2.27 12.31
C TYR A 215 1.56 -3.70 12.59
N SER A 216 2.81 -3.98 12.29
CA SER A 216 3.48 -5.16 12.78
C SER A 216 3.50 -5.12 14.32
N LYS A 217 3.25 -6.28 14.93
CA LYS A 217 3.41 -6.48 16.38
C LYS A 217 4.77 -7.06 16.75
N GLU A 218 5.48 -7.63 15.78
CA GLU A 218 6.71 -8.40 15.98
C GLU A 218 7.96 -7.66 15.45
N GLY A 219 7.78 -6.53 14.76
CA GLY A 219 8.84 -5.74 14.16
C GLY A 219 8.68 -4.24 14.30
N THR A 220 9.50 -3.51 13.55
CA THR A 220 9.58 -2.04 13.56
C THR A 220 8.70 -1.45 12.45
N ASN A 221 7.83 -0.52 12.83
CA ASN A 221 7.00 0.24 11.89
C ASN A 221 7.68 1.58 11.60
N ALA A 222 8.59 1.61 10.63
CA ALA A 222 9.50 2.74 10.39
C ALA A 222 8.80 4.00 9.86
N LEU A 223 7.77 3.82 9.03
CA LEU A 223 6.93 4.90 8.51
C LEU A 223 5.47 4.53 8.72
N ILE A 224 4.73 5.35 9.46
CA ILE A 224 3.35 5.05 9.88
C ILE A 224 2.36 6.14 9.50
N PHE A 225 1.10 5.74 9.42
CA PHE A 225 -0.04 6.64 9.40
C PHE A 225 -0.70 6.58 10.77
N ASP A 226 -0.51 7.63 11.56
CA ASP A 226 -0.94 7.67 12.96
C ASP A 226 -2.40 7.23 13.13
N ALA A 227 -2.66 6.43 14.17
CA ALA A 227 -4.00 5.93 14.47
C ALA A 227 -4.96 7.04 14.94
N ASN A 228 -4.41 8.12 15.52
CA ASN A 228 -5.14 9.29 15.98
C ASN A 228 -4.42 10.55 15.50
N PRO A 229 -4.47 10.86 14.19
CA PRO A 229 -3.67 11.93 13.63
C PRO A 229 -4.23 13.29 14.06
N LYS A 230 -3.35 14.23 14.45
CA LYS A 230 -3.76 15.59 14.86
C LYS A 230 -4.15 16.48 13.67
N LYS A 231 -3.73 16.09 12.47
CA LYS A 231 -3.99 16.76 11.19
C LYS A 231 -4.52 15.70 10.21
N PRO A 232 -5.28 16.09 9.17
CA PRO A 232 -5.61 15.16 8.10
C PRO A 232 -4.37 14.45 7.57
N LEU A 233 -4.50 13.14 7.30
CA LEU A 233 -3.42 12.38 6.69
C LEU A 233 -3.22 12.80 5.23
N THR A 234 -4.28 13.23 4.55
CA THR A 234 -4.18 13.74 3.17
C THR A 234 -3.48 15.09 3.16
N ILE A 235 -2.42 15.19 2.35
CA ILE A 235 -1.76 16.45 2.01
C ILE A 235 -2.34 16.99 0.70
N SER A 236 -2.48 16.12 -0.30
CA SER A 236 -2.99 16.47 -1.63
C SER A 236 -3.44 15.24 -2.40
N GLY A 237 -4.11 15.43 -3.53
CA GLY A 237 -4.63 14.36 -4.37
C GLY A 237 -6.04 13.93 -3.96
N PHE A 238 -6.51 12.86 -4.59
CA PHE A 238 -7.86 12.34 -4.40
C PHE A 238 -7.91 11.27 -3.31
N VAL A 239 -8.92 11.33 -2.45
CA VAL A 239 -9.22 10.31 -1.44
C VAL A 239 -10.70 9.94 -1.48
N TRP A 240 -10.98 8.67 -1.20
CA TRP A 240 -12.36 8.19 -1.10
C TRP A 240 -12.93 8.57 0.26
N GLU A 241 -13.98 9.40 0.25
CA GLU A 241 -14.69 9.80 1.46
C GLU A 241 -15.18 8.56 2.23
N GLY A 242 -14.96 8.55 3.55
CA GLY A 242 -15.35 7.42 4.40
C GLY A 242 -14.56 6.13 4.17
N ASN A 243 -13.56 6.09 3.28
CA ASN A 243 -12.74 4.90 3.03
C ASN A 243 -11.25 5.19 3.27
N THR A 244 -10.61 6.04 2.47
CA THR A 244 -9.13 6.12 2.43
C THR A 244 -8.53 6.52 3.76
N GLU A 245 -8.79 7.74 4.27
CA GLU A 245 -8.17 8.17 5.53
C GLU A 245 -8.60 7.30 6.72
N ARG A 246 -9.87 6.89 6.77
CA ARG A 246 -10.39 6.04 7.85
C ARG A 246 -9.66 4.70 7.93
N LEU A 247 -9.41 4.05 6.79
CA LEU A 247 -8.74 2.75 6.74
C LEU A 247 -7.22 2.88 6.81
N LEU A 248 -6.67 4.03 6.41
CA LEU A 248 -5.24 4.31 6.47
C LEU A 248 -4.75 4.61 7.89
N GLN A 249 -5.59 5.17 8.76
CA GLN A 249 -5.25 5.39 10.17
C GLN A 249 -4.85 4.08 10.87
N GLY A 250 -3.71 4.10 11.55
CA GLY A 250 -3.19 2.93 12.27
C GLY A 250 -2.60 1.86 11.35
N THR A 251 -2.04 2.28 10.21
CA THR A 251 -1.37 1.41 9.23
C THR A 251 0.05 1.89 8.99
N ALA A 252 0.94 1.01 8.55
CA ALA A 252 2.32 1.34 8.26
C ALA A 252 2.56 1.35 6.74
N TYR A 253 3.35 2.34 6.31
CA TYR A 253 3.89 2.42 4.96
C TYR A 253 5.13 1.54 4.81
N MET A 254 5.99 1.50 5.85
CA MET A 254 7.22 0.74 5.85
C MET A 254 7.36 -0.05 7.14
N ILE A 255 7.60 -1.36 7.02
CA ILE A 255 7.73 -2.30 8.14
C ILE A 255 9.02 -3.08 7.95
N ASP A 256 9.75 -3.34 9.04
CA ASP A 256 10.82 -4.34 9.10
C ASP A 256 10.53 -5.35 10.20
N GLU A 257 10.55 -6.63 9.86
CA GLU A 257 10.45 -7.73 10.81
C GLU A 257 11.65 -8.65 10.70
N THR A 258 12.17 -9.07 11.86
CA THR A 258 13.25 -10.04 11.91
C THR A 258 12.71 -11.45 11.76
N ASN A 259 13.42 -12.27 11.00
CA ASN A 259 13.14 -13.69 10.88
C ASN A 259 14.47 -14.47 10.90
N GLY A 260 14.72 -15.16 12.02
CA GLY A 260 16.04 -15.71 12.31
C GLY A 260 17.07 -14.60 12.46
N SER A 261 18.14 -14.65 11.66
CA SER A 261 19.18 -13.60 11.62
C SER A 261 18.98 -12.59 10.50
N GLY A 262 17.92 -12.71 9.71
CA GLY A 262 17.62 -11.84 8.57
C GLY A 262 16.39 -10.98 8.78
N HIS A 263 16.01 -10.29 7.72
CA HIS A 263 15.00 -9.23 7.74
C HIS A 263 13.98 -9.40 6.60
N VAL A 264 12.74 -9.04 6.88
CA VAL A 264 11.65 -8.92 5.90
C VAL A 264 11.11 -7.50 5.97
N ILE A 265 11.42 -6.73 4.93
CA ILE A 265 11.11 -5.30 4.85
C ILE A 265 10.01 -5.11 3.82
N LEU A 266 8.91 -4.49 4.23
CA LEU A 266 7.73 -4.26 3.42
C LEU A 266 7.61 -2.79 3.07
N PHE A 267 7.28 -2.50 1.81
CA PHE A 267 6.85 -1.19 1.35
C PHE A 267 5.40 -1.30 0.87
N ALA A 268 4.50 -0.57 1.53
CA ALA A 268 3.08 -0.55 1.20
C ALA A 268 2.82 -0.03 -0.23
N ASP A 269 3.62 0.95 -0.67
CA ASP A 269 3.53 1.55 -2.01
C ASP A 269 4.91 1.76 -2.66
N GLU A 270 4.90 2.16 -3.93
CA GLU A 270 6.10 2.29 -4.77
C GLU A 270 7.11 3.31 -4.21
N PRO A 271 8.34 2.89 -3.85
CA PRO A 271 9.33 3.82 -3.31
C PRO A 271 9.84 4.84 -4.35
N PHE A 272 9.70 4.53 -5.64
CA PHE A 272 10.24 5.32 -6.74
C PHE A 272 9.23 5.58 -7.86
N PHE A 273 7.94 5.72 -7.54
CA PHE A 273 6.90 5.92 -8.53
C PHE A 273 7.31 6.98 -9.59
N ARG A 274 7.56 6.50 -10.82
CA ARG A 274 8.06 7.28 -11.98
C ARG A 274 9.31 8.15 -11.74
N GLY A 275 10.08 7.88 -10.69
CA GLY A 275 11.28 8.67 -10.30
C GLY A 275 10.99 10.08 -9.76
N ILE A 276 9.71 10.40 -9.51
CA ILE A 276 9.25 11.74 -9.11
C ILE A 276 9.21 11.88 -7.60
N PHE A 277 8.65 10.89 -6.90
CA PHE A 277 8.55 10.90 -5.44
C PHE A 277 9.83 10.34 -4.80
N ARG A 278 10.49 11.15 -3.98
CA ARG A 278 11.83 10.84 -3.43
C ARG A 278 11.92 10.80 -1.91
N SER A 279 10.83 11.08 -1.20
CA SER A 279 10.81 11.14 0.27
C SER A 279 11.27 9.84 0.92
N VAL A 280 11.00 8.70 0.27
CA VAL A 280 11.35 7.36 0.75
C VAL A 280 12.61 6.79 0.10
N THR A 281 13.32 7.57 -0.72
CA THR A 281 14.58 7.14 -1.37
C THR A 281 15.63 6.78 -0.33
N ARG A 282 15.81 7.60 0.71
CA ARG A 282 16.77 7.33 1.78
C ARG A 282 16.37 6.09 2.60
N PRO A 283 15.10 5.94 3.05
CA PRO A 283 14.65 4.69 3.65
C PRO A 283 14.87 3.43 2.82
N PHE A 284 14.64 3.50 1.51
CA PHE A 284 14.93 2.38 0.60
C PHE A 284 16.42 2.02 0.52
N PHE A 285 17.32 3.01 0.53
CA PHE A 285 18.75 2.69 0.56
C PHE A 285 19.19 2.18 1.93
N ASN A 286 18.63 2.70 3.02
CA ASN A 286 18.91 2.20 4.37
C ASN A 286 18.51 0.73 4.52
N SER A 287 17.38 0.30 3.94
CA SER A 287 16.95 -1.11 3.97
C SER A 287 17.90 -2.05 3.23
N MET A 288 18.70 -1.55 2.28
CA MET A 288 19.67 -2.34 1.51
C MET A 288 21.08 -2.34 2.08
N LEU A 289 21.45 -1.29 2.84
CA LEU A 289 22.82 -1.02 3.25
C LEU A 289 23.06 -1.19 4.75
N LEU A 290 22.04 -0.92 5.57
CA LEU A 290 22.16 -0.91 7.03
C LEU A 290 21.47 -2.12 7.68
N ASN A 291 20.84 -2.98 6.88
CA ASN A 291 20.25 -4.22 7.34
C ASN A 291 21.32 -5.13 7.97
N GLY A 292 21.06 -5.61 9.19
CA GLY A 292 22.00 -6.46 9.96
C GLY A 292 23.18 -5.73 10.62
N ALA A 293 23.26 -4.40 10.54
CA ALA A 293 24.24 -3.61 11.30
C ALA A 293 23.76 -3.25 12.72
N PHE A 294 22.47 -3.47 13.01
CA PHE A 294 21.79 -3.09 14.24
C PHE A 294 20.87 -4.21 14.74
#